data_AF-A0A447KJW6-F1
#
_entry.id   AF-A0A447KJW6-F1
#
_cell.length_a   1.000
_cell.length_b   1.000
_cell.length_c   1.000
_cell.angle_alpha   90.00
_cell.angle_beta   90.00
_cell.angle_gamma   90.00
#
_symmetry.space_group_name_H-M   'P 1'
#
loop_
_entity.id
_entity.type
_entity.pdbx_description
1 polymer ?
#
loop_
_entity_poly.entity_id
_entity_poly.type
_entity_poly.pdbx_seq_one_letter_code
_entity_poly.pdbx_strand_id
1 'polypeptide(L)' 'MTTTSTCTLPRCAGVGSTRPDRRPEQTAQLWIAPWIDSQDVYHQPGKVLFVVKPAVWGQPRAVY' A
#
# COMPACT_ATOMS: atom_id res chain seq x y z
N MET A 1 -9.43 -20.37 4.96
CA MET A 1 -8.17 -21.08 4.63
C MET A 1 -7.02 -20.30 5.24
N THR A 2 -6.48 -20.76 6.36
CA THR A 2 -5.38 -20.13 7.08
C THR A 2 -4.07 -20.67 6.52
N THR A 3 -3.32 -19.85 5.78
CA THR A 3 -1.98 -20.21 5.31
C THR A 3 -1.00 -20.03 6.46
N THR A 4 -0.62 -21.13 7.10
CA THR A 4 0.45 -21.15 8.08
C THR A 4 1.77 -20.87 7.36
N SER A 5 2.24 -19.62 7.41
CA SER A 5 3.56 -19.25 6.87
C SER A 5 4.66 -19.87 7.73
N THR A 6 5.20 -21.00 7.30
CA THR A 6 6.42 -21.56 7.90
C THR A 6 7.61 -20.68 7.50
N CYS A 7 8.09 -19.89 8.45
CA CYS A 7 9.29 -19.11 8.32
C CYS A 7 10.51 -20.06 8.43
N THR A 8 11.38 -20.10 7.43
CA THR A 8 12.59 -20.96 7.40
C THR A 8 13.88 -20.15 7.63
N LEU A 9 14.85 -20.71 8.35
CA LEU A 9 16.20 -20.14 8.48
C LEU A 9 16.84 -19.85 7.11
N PRO A 10 17.67 -18.79 6.98
CA PRO A 10 18.11 -17.85 8.02
C PRO A 10 17.11 -16.71 8.31
N ARG A 11 15.95 -16.67 7.63
CA ARG A 11 14.99 -15.57 7.72
C ARG A 11 14.26 -15.46 9.07
N CYS A 12 14.56 -16.38 9.98
CA CYS A 12 13.86 -16.55 11.25
C CYS A 12 14.86 -16.93 12.36
N ALA A 13 16.14 -16.59 12.17
CA ALA A 13 17.23 -16.94 13.08
C ALA A 13 17.17 -16.24 14.45
N GLY A 14 16.21 -15.32 14.62
CA GLY A 14 15.93 -14.66 15.89
C GLY A 14 15.63 -13.17 15.71
N VAL A 15 15.13 -12.54 16.77
CA VAL A 15 14.93 -11.08 16.82
C VAL A 15 16.29 -10.39 16.60
N GLY A 16 16.36 -9.47 15.65
CA GLY A 16 17.60 -8.75 15.29
C GLY A 16 18.45 -9.39 14.19
N SER A 17 18.16 -10.63 13.78
CA SER A 17 18.89 -11.29 12.69
C SER A 17 18.31 -11.01 11.28
N THR A 18 17.11 -10.44 11.22
CA THR A 18 16.41 -10.17 9.96
C THR A 18 15.83 -8.77 9.92
N ARG A 19 15.74 -8.21 8.70
CA ARG A 19 15.06 -6.94 8.47
C ARG A 19 13.57 -7.17 8.15
N PRO A 20 12.65 -6.44 8.81
CA PRO A 20 11.24 -6.45 8.43
C PRO A 20 11.05 -6.03 6.96
N ASP A 21 10.21 -6.75 6.20
CA ASP A 21 9.82 -6.40 4.82
C ASP A 21 8.44 -5.76 4.85
N ARG A 22 8.37 -4.41 4.84
CA ARG A 22 7.13 -3.69 4.59
C ARG A 22 7.10 -3.26 3.13
N ARG A 23 6.07 -3.68 2.41
CA ARG A 23 5.79 -3.16 1.07
C ARG A 23 4.75 -2.04 1.22
N PRO A 24 5.07 -0.80 0.78
CA PRO A 24 4.13 0.31 0.89
C PRO A 24 2.91 0.07 0.02
N GLU A 25 1.85 0.80 0.32
CA GLU A 25 0.67 0.87 -0.51
C GLU A 25 0.99 1.41 -1.90
N GLN A 26 0.25 0.94 -2.89
CA GLN A 26 0.24 1.56 -4.21
C GLN A 26 -0.98 2.48 -4.28
N THR A 27 -0.77 3.75 -4.60
CA THR A 27 -1.83 4.74 -4.79
C THR A 27 -2.03 5.04 -6.27
N ALA A 28 -3.26 5.37 -6.64
CA ALA A 28 -3.58 6.02 -7.91
C ALA A 28 -4.12 7.42 -7.63
N GLN A 29 -4.04 8.28 -8.65
CA GLN A 29 -4.56 9.64 -8.61
C GLN A 29 -5.60 9.81 -9.71
N LEU A 30 -6.77 10.33 -9.35
CA LEU A 30 -7.78 10.80 -10.30
C LEU A 30 -7.75 12.32 -10.35
N TRP A 31 -7.67 12.87 -11.56
CA TRP A 31 -7.93 14.29 -11.80
C TRP A 31 -9.40 14.48 -12.14
N ILE A 32 -10.05 15.43 -11.46
CA ILE A 32 -11.43 15.81 -11.72
C ILE A 32 -11.38 17.17 -12.40
N ALA A 33 -11.83 17.20 -13.66
CA ALA A 33 -11.98 18.41 -14.44
C ALA A 33 -12.98 19.37 -13.76
N PRO A 34 -12.84 20.70 -13.93
CA PRO A 34 -13.86 21.63 -13.50
C PRO A 34 -15.15 21.40 -14.30
N TRP A 35 -16.30 21.61 -13.66
CA TRP A 35 -17.60 21.43 -14.30
C TRP A 35 -18.66 22.31 -13.65
N ILE A 36 -19.80 22.47 -14.32
CA ILE A 36 -20.98 23.19 -13.83
C ILE A 36 -22.11 22.18 -13.72
N ASP A 37 -22.81 22.17 -12.59
CA ASP A 37 -23.91 21.23 -12.34
C ASP A 37 -25.28 21.74 -12.83
N SER A 38 -26.33 20.96 -12.58
CA SER A 38 -27.69 21.31 -12.98
C SER A 38 -28.30 22.49 -12.22
N GLN A 39 -27.60 23.02 -11.21
CA GLN A 39 -28.01 24.18 -10.43
C GLN A 39 -27.14 25.41 -10.74
N ASP A 40 -26.38 25.37 -11.85
CA ASP A 40 -25.44 26.40 -12.28
C ASP A 40 -24.31 26.68 -11.27
N VAL A 41 -23.96 25.71 -10.42
CA VAL A 41 -22.85 25.85 -9.46
C VAL A 41 -21.54 25.43 -10.12
N TYR A 42 -20.52 26.28 -10.02
CA TYR A 42 -19.17 25.98 -10.47
C TYR A 42 -18.43 25.10 -9.46
N HIS A 43 -18.01 23.92 -9.90
CA HIS A 43 -17.17 23.00 -9.14
C HIS A 43 -15.70 23.15 -9.54
N GLN A 44 -14.86 23.49 -8.57
CA GLN A 44 -13.42 23.67 -8.78
C GLN A 44 -12.72 22.37 -9.18
N PRO A 45 -11.63 22.44 -9.96
CA PRO A 45 -10.86 21.25 -10.30
C PRO A 45 -10.23 20.62 -9.05
N GLY A 46 -10.16 19.29 -9.03
CA GLY A 46 -9.70 18.53 -7.87
C GLY A 46 -8.77 17.38 -8.23
N LYS A 47 -8.06 16.87 -7.21
CA LYS A 47 -7.30 15.62 -7.28
C LYS A 47 -7.70 14.73 -6.12
N VAL A 48 -8.00 13.47 -6.42
CA VAL A 48 -8.31 12.46 -5.41
C VAL A 48 -7.22 11.40 -5.48
N LEU A 49 -6.63 11.07 -4.32
CA LEU A 49 -5.72 9.95 -4.18
C LEU A 49 -6.43 8.81 -3.46
N PHE A 50 -6.23 7.59 -3.94
CA PHE A 50 -6.78 6.39 -3.29
C PHE A 50 -5.83 5.21 -3.42
N VAL A 51 -5.92 4.30 -2.47
CA VAL A 51 -5.12 3.07 -2.42
C VAL A 51 -5.69 2.08 -3.43
N VAL A 52 -4.87 1.64 -4.39
CA VAL A 52 -5.22 0.57 -5.35
C VAL A 52 -4.65 -0.78 -4.93
N LYS A 53 -3.58 -0.79 -4.13
CA LYS A 53 -3.11 -2.00 -3.44
C LYS A 53 -2.73 -1.65 -2.00
N PRO A 54 -3.29 -2.34 -1.01
CA PRO A 54 -2.95 -2.09 0.38
C PRO A 54 -1.48 -2.42 0.65
N ALA A 55 -0.90 -1.70 1.61
CA ALA A 55 0.41 -2.05 2.13
C ALA A 55 0.36 -3.43 2.80
N VAL A 56 1.40 -4.24 2.62
CA VAL A 56 1.47 -5.59 3.18
C VAL A 56 2.80 -5.83 3.88
N TRP A 57 2.74 -6.64 4.94
CA TRP A 57 3.93 -7.22 5.53
C TRP A 57 4.33 -8.46 4.73
N GLY A 58 5.57 -8.51 4.31
CA GLY A 58 6.20 -9.68 3.71
C GLY A 58 6.93 -10.52 4.75
N GLN A 59 7.53 -11.62 4.30
CA GLN A 59 8.46 -12.38 5.13
C GLN A 59 9.71 -11.53 5.43
N PRO A 60 10.30 -11.64 6.63
CA PRO A 60 11.55 -10.97 6.95
C PRO A 60 12.65 -11.33 5.95
N ARG A 61 13.48 -10.34 5.59
CA ARG A 61 14.65 -10.55 4.73
C ARG A 61 15.88 -10.85 5.58
N ALA A 62 16.66 -11.84 5.16
CA ALA A 62 17.97 -12.09 5.73
C ALA A 62 18.88 -10.89 5.45
N VAL A 63 19.66 -10.48 6.46
CA VAL A 63 20.75 -9.53 6.28
C VAL A 63 21.99 -10.37 6.00
N TYR A 64 22.57 -10.24 4.81
CA TYR A 64 23.82 -10.92 4.45
C TYR A 64 25.01 -10.25 5.11
#